data_AF-A0A7Y2FPL5-F1
#
_entry.id   AF-A0A7Y2FPL5-F1
#
_cell.length_a   1.000
_cell.length_b   1.000
_cell.length_c   1.000
_cell.angle_alpha   90.00
_cell.angle_beta   90.00
_cell.angle_gamma   90.00
#
_symmetry.space_group_name_H-M   'P 1'
#
loop_
_entity.id
_entity.type
_entity.pdbx_description
1 polymer ?
#
loop_
_entity_poly.entity_id
_entity_poly.type
_entity_poly.pdbx_seq_one_letter_code
_entity_poly.pdbx_strand_id
1 'polypeptide(L)' 'MHDEAHQQILLLLIILFPLGGAIVNGLVGRYMPKSLVTLVGVGSVAVSFALAVATFIELYGISGPD' A
#
# COMPACT_ATOMS: atom_id res chain seq x y z
N MET A 1 4.53 -21.68 6.87
CA MET A 1 5.16 -21.34 5.57
C MET A 1 4.24 -20.58 4.61
N HIS A 2 3.03 -21.05 4.24
CA HIS A 2 2.18 -20.26 3.32
C HIS A 2 1.66 -18.94 3.94
N ASP A 3 1.28 -18.95 5.22
CA ASP A 3 0.76 -17.75 5.90
C ASP A 3 1.85 -16.67 6.10
N GLU A 4 3.08 -17.10 6.41
CA GLU A 4 4.23 -16.19 6.56
C GLU A 4 4.60 -15.50 5.24
N ALA A 5 4.56 -16.24 4.13
CA ALA A 5 4.83 -15.69 2.81
C ALA A 5 3.76 -14.66 2.40
N HIS A 6 2.49 -14.94 2.70
CA HIS A 6 1.39 -14.00 2.45
C HIS A 6 1.60 -12.68 3.23
N GLN A 7 1.91 -12.79 4.53
CA GLN A 7 2.10 -11.64 5.38
C GLN A 7 3.33 -10.80 4.97
N GLN A 8 4.43 -11.45 4.59
CA GLN A 8 5.60 -10.76 4.03
C GLN A 8 5.27 -9.99 2.75
N ILE A 9 4.48 -10.59 1.85
CA ILE A 9 4.05 -9.93 0.61
C ILE A 9 3.20 -8.70 0.93
N LEU A 10 2.25 -8.79 1.87
CA LEU A 10 1.42 -7.65 2.28
C LEU A 10 2.26 -6.51 2.84
N LEU A 11 3.22 -6.82 3.73
CA LEU A 11 4.15 -5.83 4.28
C LEU A 11 5.00 -5.15 3.20
N LEU A 12 5.46 -5.90 2.20
CA LEU A 12 6.17 -5.34 1.06
C LEU A 12 5.26 -4.44 0.21
N LEU A 13 4.02 -4.85 -0.06
CA LEU A 13 3.08 -4.07 -0.85
C LEU A 13 2.78 -2.70 -0.21
N ILE A 14 2.67 -2.63 1.12
CA ILE A 14 2.50 -1.36 1.85
C ILE A 14 3.60 -0.34 1.49
N ILE A 15 4.83 -0.81 1.25
CA ILE A 15 5.98 0.04 0.89
C ILE A 15 6.09 0.23 -0.63
N LEU A 16 5.77 -0.79 -1.42
CA LEU A 16 5.92 -0.75 -2.87
C LEU A 16 4.86 0.13 -3.53
N PHE A 17 3.65 0.23 -3.00
CA PHE A 17 2.62 1.10 -3.56
C PHE A 17 3.03 2.59 -3.56
N PRO A 18 3.42 3.21 -2.44
CA PRO A 18 3.80 4.62 -2.39
C PRO A 18 5.09 4.87 -3.16
N LEU A 19 6.03 3.92 -3.15
CA LEU A 19 7.24 4.00 -3.95
C LEU A 19 6.93 3.98 -5.45
N GLY A 20 6.05 3.07 -5.89
CA GLY A 20 5.56 3.03 -7.26
C GLY A 20 4.85 4.33 -7.65
N GLY A 21 3.99 4.86 -6.78
CA GLY A 21 3.34 6.16 -6.98
C GLY A 21 4.34 7.32 -7.10
N ALA A 22 5.38 7.34 -6.26
CA ALA A 22 6.46 8.32 -6.31
C ALA A 22 7.29 8.21 -7.60
N ILE A 23 7.60 6.99 -8.06
CA ILE A 23 8.31 6.76 -9.32
C ILE A 23 7.47 7.24 -10.50
N VAL A 24 6.19 6.88 -10.56
CA VAL A 24 5.29 7.31 -11.65
C VAL A 24 5.15 8.83 -11.68
N ASN A 25 4.87 9.44 -10.53
CA ASN A 25 4.71 10.90 -10.45
C ASN A 25 6.04 11.64 -10.67
N GLY A 26 7.15 11.11 -10.19
CA GLY A 26 8.47 11.74 -10.31
C GLY A 26 9.07 11.65 -11.71
N LEU A 27 8.90 10.52 -12.42
CA LEU A 27 9.48 10.31 -13.74
C LEU A 27 8.56 10.75 -14.88
N VAL A 28 7.27 10.46 -14.76
CA VAL A 28 6.31 10.62 -15.86
C VAL A 28 5.26 11.71 -15.57
N GLY A 29 5.13 12.15 -14.32
CA GLY A 29 4.10 13.11 -13.91
C GLY A 29 4.12 14.44 -14.66
N ARG A 30 5.27 14.86 -15.21
CA ARG A 30 5.36 16.07 -16.05
C ARG A 30 4.57 15.99 -17.37
N TYR A 31 4.26 14.78 -17.84
CA TYR A 31 3.49 14.52 -19.06
C TYR A 31 2.01 14.21 -18.79
N MET A 32 1.62 14.18 -17.51
CA MET A 32 0.27 13.82 -17.10
C MET A 32 -0.53 15.07 -16.69
N PRO A 33 -1.86 15.07 -16.89
CA PRO A 33 -2.72 16.09 -16.28
C PRO A 33 -2.62 16.04 -14.76
N LYS A 34 -2.77 17.20 -14.11
CA LYS A 34 -2.65 17.37 -12.66
C LYS A 34 -3.53 16.39 -11.86
N SER A 35 -4.74 16.11 -12.37
CA SER A 35 -5.67 15.15 -11.75
C SER A 35 -5.09 13.74 -11.66
N LEU A 36 -4.38 13.26 -12.68
CA LEU A 36 -3.75 11.93 -12.67
C LEU A 36 -2.56 11.88 -11.72
N VAL A 37 -1.71 12.91 -11.71
CA VAL A 37 -0.59 13.00 -10.76
C VAL A 37 -1.10 12.97 -9.31
N THR A 38 -2.15 13.74 -9.02
CA THR A 38 -2.78 13.74 -7.69
C THR A 38 -3.40 12.38 -7.37
N LEU A 39 -4.12 11.76 -8.31
CA LEU A 39 -4.75 10.46 -8.11
C LEU A 39 -3.72 9.37 -7.83
N VAL A 40 -2.61 9.32 -8.58
CA VAL A 40 -1.53 8.34 -8.37
C VAL A 40 -0.85 8.58 -7.02
N GLY A 41 -0.58 9.84 -6.67
CA GLY A 41 0.09 10.19 -5.42
C GLY A 41 -0.75 9.84 -4.19
N VAL A 42 -2.00 10.29 -4.16
CA VAL A 42 -2.90 10.04 -3.02
C VAL A 42 -3.40 8.59 -3.03
N GLY A 43 -3.73 8.05 -4.19
CA GLY A 43 -4.27 6.69 -4.35
C GLY A 43 -3.27 5.62 -3.94
N SER A 44 -1.99 5.76 -4.28
CA SER A 44 -0.95 4.81 -3.85
C SER A 44 -0.82 4.75 -2.32
N VAL A 45 -0.83 5.91 -1.65
CA VAL A 45 -0.80 5.98 -0.18
C VAL A 45 -2.09 5.44 0.44
N ALA A 46 -3.25 5.74 -0.15
CA ALA A 46 -4.54 5.25 0.33
C ALA A 46 -4.62 3.71 0.27
N VAL A 47 -4.10 3.08 -0.78
CA VAL A 47 -4.02 1.62 -0.89
C VAL A 47 -3.10 1.06 0.20
N SER A 48 -1.92 1.65 0.41
CA SER A 48 -1.02 1.23 1.51
C SER A 48 -1.67 1.33 2.88
N PHE A 49 -2.42 2.41 3.13
CA PHE A 49 -3.16 2.58 4.37
C PHE A 49 -4.21 1.48 4.57
N ALA A 50 -5.00 1.17 3.54
CA ALA A 50 -5.99 0.10 3.59
C ALA A 50 -5.34 -1.28 3.86
N LEU A 51 -4.21 -1.57 3.21
CA LEU A 51 -3.44 -2.80 3.44
C LEU A 51 -2.90 -2.85 4.88
N ALA A 52 -2.36 -1.76 5.40
CA ALA A 52 -1.89 -1.70 6.79
C ALA A 52 -3.03 -1.96 7.78
N VAL A 53 -4.20 -1.34 7.60
CA VAL A 53 -5.38 -1.61 8.43
C VAL A 53 -5.79 -3.08 8.36
N ALA A 54 -5.82 -3.67 7.17
CA ALA A 54 -6.15 -5.08 7.00
C ALA A 54 -5.15 -5.99 7.75
N THR A 55 -3.84 -5.74 7.62
CA THR A 55 -2.81 -6.49 8.34
C THR A 55 -2.94 -6.32 9.86
N PHE A 56 -3.28 -5.13 10.36
CA PHE A 56 -3.54 -4.91 11.78
C PHE A 56 -4.78 -5.69 12.26
N ILE A 57 -5.87 -5.68 11.50
CA ILE A 57 -7.08 -6.45 11.83
C ILE A 57 -6.78 -7.94 11.84
N GLU A 58 -5.99 -8.45 10.90
CA GLU A 58 -5.58 -9.86 10.86
C GLU A 58 -4.73 -10.23 12.09
N LEU A 59 -3.79 -9.37 12.45
CA LEU A 59 -2.90 -9.59 13.60
C LEU A 59 -3.65 -9.56 14.94
N TYR A 60 -4.59 -8.62 15.12
CA TYR A 60 -5.28 -8.39 16.40
C TYR A 60 -6.66 -9.06 16.49
N GLY A 61 -7.37 -9.22 15.38
CA GLY A 61 -8.72 -9.76 15.31
C GLY A 61 -8.80 -11.29 15.46
N ILE A 62 -7.68 -11.99 15.27
CA ILE A 62 -7.55 -13.44 15.50
C ILE A 62 -7.11 -13.75 16.95
N SER A 63 -6.66 -12.75 17.71
CA SER A 63 -6.11 -12.90 19.07
C SER A 63 -6.96 -12.20 20.14
N GLY A 64 -8.28 -12.48 20.16
CA GLY A 64 -9.09 -12.13 21.33
C GLY A 64 -8.58 -12.87 22.58
N PRO A 65 -8.53 -12.24 23.76
CA PRO A 65 -8.03 -12.90 24.97
C PRO A 65 -8.91 -14.09 25.33
N ASP A 66 -8.28 -15.26 25.44
CA ASP A 66 -8.78 -16.42 26.16
C ASP A 66 -8.95 -16.14 27.66
#